data_AF-A0A6P0MM96-F1
#
_entry.id   AF-A0A6P0MM96-F1
#
_cell.length_a   1.000
_cell.length_b   1.000
_cell.length_c   1.000
_cell.angle_alpha   90.00
_cell.angle_beta   90.00
_cell.angle_gamma   90.00
#
_symmetry.space_group_name_H-M   'P 1'
#
loop_
_entity.id
_entity.type
_entity.pdbx_description
1 polymer ?
#
loop_
_entity_poly.entity_id
_entity_poly.type
_entity_poly.pdbx_seq_one_letter_code
_entity_poly.pdbx_strand_id
1 'polypeptide(L)'
;MLLAELTTSLQNQYAQIQEQIEQLQEQQRLIQAQLQRVGSVESKMESAAVLMQEAIAEINEVCPEELDNYQATIDSLFTPTSAQLPPVEDEDFVDPEESLEVGDYVDGENGNGNGNGNGHHDVQDAGDFEVTIDLEPENGNDNGIAGMPVQDLIEMIRTEEVPEVILSLDDLNQLTIQKIRKLASAKEVSAKGKRWEIAQRLEGLVSEEDVAALN
;
A
#
# COMPACT_ATOMS: atom_id res chain seq x y z
N MET A 1 3.51 -31.37 38.61
CA MET A 1 4.27 -31.19 37.36
C MET A 1 3.42 -30.54 36.26
N LEU A 2 2.20 -31.02 35.97
CA LEU A 2 1.31 -30.45 34.93
C LEU A 2 1.12 -28.91 34.97
N LEU A 3 1.02 -28.30 36.16
CA LEU A 3 0.85 -26.85 36.28
C LEU A 3 2.06 -26.07 35.74
N ALA A 4 3.28 -26.55 36.00
CA ALA A 4 4.50 -25.89 35.56
C ALA A 4 4.65 -25.94 34.03
N GLU A 5 4.32 -27.09 33.44
CA GLU A 5 4.31 -27.27 31.98
C GLU A 5 3.28 -26.36 31.30
N LEU A 6 2.08 -26.24 31.88
CA LEU A 6 1.06 -25.31 31.38
C LEU A 6 1.54 -23.85 31.47
N THR A 7 2.17 -23.45 32.59
CA THR A 7 2.70 -22.09 32.73
C THR A 7 3.78 -21.79 31.70
N THR A 8 4.71 -22.71 31.45
CA THR A 8 5.73 -22.55 30.41
C THR A 8 5.11 -22.47 29.02
N SER A 9 4.12 -23.32 28.71
CA SER A 9 3.41 -23.26 27.43
C SER A 9 2.72 -21.91 27.22
N LEU A 10 2.04 -21.38 28.23
CA LEU A 10 1.37 -20.08 28.14
C LEU A 10 2.39 -18.95 27.97
N GLN A 11 3.49 -18.96 28.73
CA GLN A 11 4.56 -17.97 28.59
C GLN A 11 5.13 -17.95 27.17
N ASN A 12 5.35 -19.12 26.58
CA ASN A 12 5.83 -19.22 25.21
C ASN A 12 4.81 -18.68 24.20
N GLN A 13 3.52 -18.98 24.38
CA GLN A 13 2.45 -18.44 23.52
C GLN A 13 2.36 -16.92 23.63
N TYR A 14 2.48 -16.36 24.84
CA TYR A 14 2.51 -14.91 25.02
C TYR A 14 3.71 -14.26 24.32
N ALA A 15 4.89 -14.87 24.41
CA ALA A 15 6.06 -14.37 23.71
C ALA A 15 5.88 -14.38 22.17
N GLN A 16 5.31 -15.45 21.62
CA GLN A 16 5.01 -15.56 20.19
C GLN A 16 3.98 -14.54 19.73
N ILE A 17 2.90 -14.33 20.49
CA ILE A 17 1.88 -13.33 20.16
C ILE A 17 2.48 -11.92 20.21
N GLN A 18 3.33 -11.64 21.20
CA GLN A 18 4.00 -10.35 21.33
C GLN A 18 4.90 -10.07 20.11
N GLU A 19 5.67 -11.07 19.66
CA GLU A 19 6.49 -10.97 18.45
C GLU A 19 5.64 -10.71 17.20
N GLN A 20 4.50 -11.41 17.06
CA GLN A 20 3.58 -11.18 15.94
C GLN A 20 2.98 -9.77 15.95
N ILE A 21 2.64 -9.24 17.14
CA ILE A 21 2.15 -7.86 17.28
C ILE A 21 3.20 -6.87 16.79
N GLU A 22 4.46 -7.06 17.18
CA GLU A 22 5.58 -6.19 16.75
C GLU A 22 5.79 -6.25 15.23
N GLN A 23 5.73 -7.45 14.64
CA GLN A 23 5.82 -7.63 13.18
C GLN A 23 4.68 -6.93 12.43
N LEU A 24 3.44 -7.06 12.91
CA LEU A 24 2.28 -6.41 12.30
C LEU A 24 2.33 -4.88 12.44
N GLN A 25 2.80 -4.37 13.57
CA GLN A 25 2.99 -2.93 13.78
C GLN A 25 4.05 -2.37 12.83
N GLU A 26 5.15 -3.11 12.62
CA GLU A 26 6.17 -2.73 11.64
C GLU A 26 5.61 -2.72 10.21
N GLN A 27 4.86 -3.76 9.84
CA GLN A 27 4.21 -3.83 8.53
C GLN A 27 3.24 -2.65 8.31
N GLN A 28 2.48 -2.26 9.33
CA GLN A 28 1.60 -1.08 9.24
C GLN A 28 2.40 0.21 9.01
N ARG A 29 3.55 0.37 9.67
CA ARG A 29 4.44 1.51 9.46
C ARG A 29 4.95 1.57 8.02
N LEU A 30 5.36 0.43 7.46
CA LEU A 30 5.81 0.34 6.08
C LEU A 30 4.71 0.69 5.06
N ILE A 31 3.49 0.17 5.27
CA ILE A 31 2.34 0.49 4.41
C ILE A 31 2.03 1.99 4.45
N GLN A 32 2.03 2.61 5.62
CA GLN A 32 1.78 4.05 5.76
C GLN A 32 2.85 4.88 5.04
N ALA A 33 4.13 4.52 5.16
CA ALA A 33 5.22 5.19 4.45
C ALA A 33 5.07 5.04 2.93
N GLN A 34 4.68 3.85 2.45
CA GLN A 34 4.43 3.61 1.03
C GLN A 34 3.23 4.43 0.52
N LEU A 35 2.13 4.49 1.26
CA LEU A 35 0.96 5.30 0.88
C LEU A 35 1.29 6.79 0.80
N GLN A 36 2.08 7.32 1.73
CA GLN A 36 2.57 8.70 1.65
C GLN A 36 3.43 8.92 0.40
N ARG A 37 4.31 7.98 0.07
CA ARG A 37 5.12 8.04 -1.15
C ARG A 37 4.25 8.02 -2.41
N VAL A 38 3.29 7.10 -2.49
CA VAL A 38 2.36 7.00 -3.64
C VAL A 38 1.54 8.27 -3.77
N GLY A 39 0.95 8.78 -2.68
CA GLY A 39 0.20 10.04 -2.70
C GLY A 39 1.04 11.24 -3.17
N SER A 40 2.33 11.29 -2.80
CA SER A 40 3.24 12.32 -3.30
C SER A 40 3.51 12.20 -4.81
N VAL A 41 3.53 10.98 -5.35
CA VAL A 41 3.71 10.71 -6.78
C VAL A 41 2.44 11.06 -7.54
N GLU A 42 1.27 10.65 -7.03
CA GLU A 42 -0.04 10.97 -7.61
C GLU A 42 -0.24 12.48 -7.71
N SER A 43 0.03 13.23 -6.64
CA SER A 43 -0.05 14.70 -6.65
C SER A 43 0.88 15.34 -7.69
N LYS A 44 2.10 14.81 -7.86
CA LYS A 44 3.03 15.26 -8.91
C LYS A 44 2.52 14.93 -10.31
N MET A 45 1.94 13.75 -10.50
CA MET A 45 1.36 13.34 -11.77
C MET A 45 0.15 14.20 -12.15
N GLU A 46 -0.73 14.50 -11.19
CA GLU A 46 -1.87 15.38 -11.40
C GLU A 46 -1.41 16.80 -11.78
N SER A 47 -0.43 17.35 -11.05
CA SER A 47 0.16 18.66 -11.40
C SER A 47 0.78 18.66 -12.80
N ALA A 48 1.52 17.61 -13.16
CA ALA A 48 2.11 17.48 -14.49
C ALA A 48 1.03 17.38 -15.59
N ALA A 49 -0.06 16.65 -15.34
CA ALA A 49 -1.17 16.53 -16.27
C ALA A 49 -1.87 17.87 -16.52
N VAL A 50 -2.08 18.68 -15.47
CA VAL A 50 -2.63 20.03 -15.60
C VAL A 50 -1.71 20.93 -16.44
N LEU A 51 -0.40 20.91 -16.17
CA LEU A 51 0.58 21.67 -16.95
C LEU A 51 0.60 21.24 -18.43
N MET A 52 0.48 19.94 -18.70
CA MET A 52 0.38 19.45 -20.07
C MET A 52 -0.90 19.91 -20.77
N GLN A 53 -2.04 19.93 -20.06
CA GLN A 53 -3.30 20.44 -20.61
C GLN A 53 -3.20 21.93 -20.94
N GLU A 54 -2.59 22.73 -20.06
CA GLU A 54 -2.35 24.15 -20.29
C GLU A 54 -1.44 24.38 -21.50
N ALA A 55 -0.33 23.64 -21.59
CA ALA A 55 0.57 23.72 -22.74
C ALA A 55 -0.11 23.32 -24.06
N ILE A 56 -0.96 22.29 -24.06
CA ILE A 56 -1.72 21.89 -25.25
C ILE A 56 -2.70 22.98 -25.67
N ALA A 57 -3.39 23.62 -24.70
CA ALA A 57 -4.30 24.72 -24.98
C ALA A 57 -3.56 25.90 -25.63
N GLU A 58 -2.39 26.26 -25.13
CA GLU A 58 -1.56 27.34 -25.68
C GLU A 58 -1.04 27.00 -27.09
N ILE A 59 -0.54 25.78 -27.31
CA ILE A 59 -0.10 25.33 -28.65
C ILE A 59 -1.24 25.39 -29.66
N ASN A 60 -2.44 24.95 -29.26
CA ASN A 60 -3.60 24.95 -30.13
C ASN A 60 -4.06 26.38 -30.50
N GLU A 61 -3.82 27.36 -29.63
CA GLU A 61 -4.09 28.78 -29.92
C GLU A 61 -3.06 29.39 -30.89
N VAL A 62 -1.77 29.05 -30.74
CA VAL A 62 -0.68 29.69 -31.50
C VAL A 62 -0.37 28.97 -32.81
N CYS A 63 -0.30 27.64 -32.80
CA CYS A 63 0.18 26.80 -33.92
C CYS A 63 -0.59 25.46 -33.99
N PRO A 64 -1.85 25.44 -34.49
CA PRO A 64 -2.66 24.22 -34.51
C PRO A 64 -2.13 23.11 -35.43
N GLU A 65 -1.32 23.46 -36.43
CA GLU A 65 -0.71 22.53 -37.39
C GLU A 65 0.44 21.69 -36.83
N GLU A 66 1.07 22.13 -35.74
CA GLU A 66 2.19 21.42 -35.10
C GLU A 66 1.71 20.40 -34.03
N LEU A 67 0.41 20.36 -33.73
CA LEU A 67 -0.16 19.53 -32.67
C LEU A 67 0.13 18.04 -32.88
N ASP A 68 0.04 17.56 -34.13
CA ASP A 68 0.37 16.17 -34.48
C ASP A 68 1.85 15.82 -34.23
N ASN A 69 2.77 16.77 -34.46
CA ASN A 69 4.20 16.58 -34.21
C ASN A 69 4.52 16.54 -32.71
N TYR A 70 3.86 17.39 -31.92
CA TYR A 70 3.98 17.36 -30.45
C TYR A 70 3.38 16.07 -29.86
N GLN A 71 2.24 15.62 -30.38
CA GLN A 71 1.64 14.36 -29.96
C GLN A 71 2.58 13.18 -30.23
N ALA A 72 3.18 13.11 -31.43
CA ALA A 72 4.16 12.06 -31.74
C ALA A 72 5.39 12.10 -30.80
N THR A 73 5.82 13.30 -30.40
CA THR A 73 6.93 13.47 -29.45
C THR A 73 6.55 12.99 -28.05
N ILE A 74 5.36 13.37 -27.55
CA ILE A 74 4.83 12.92 -26.26
C ILE A 74 4.65 11.40 -26.25
N ASP A 75 4.03 10.85 -27.29
CA ASP A 75 3.85 9.40 -27.43
C ASP A 75 5.20 8.69 -27.39
N SER A 76 6.24 9.23 -28.05
CA SER A 76 7.59 8.63 -28.00
C SER A 76 8.23 8.63 -26.60
N LEU A 77 7.90 9.60 -25.74
CA LEU A 77 8.40 9.68 -24.36
C LEU A 77 7.69 8.68 -23.44
N PHE A 78 6.40 8.41 -23.68
CA PHE A 78 5.59 7.49 -22.89
C PHE A 78 5.46 6.10 -23.50
N THR A 79 5.94 5.89 -24.72
CA THR A 79 6.08 4.55 -25.27
C THR A 79 7.08 3.83 -24.39
N PRO A 80 6.70 2.73 -23.72
CA PRO A 80 7.65 1.97 -22.94
C PRO A 80 8.63 1.34 -23.94
N THR A 81 9.71 2.08 -24.24
CA THR A 81 10.96 1.43 -24.57
C THR A 81 11.14 0.49 -23.41
N SER A 82 10.94 -0.80 -23.66
CA SER A 82 10.99 -1.81 -22.62
C SER A 82 12.41 -1.78 -22.08
N ALA A 83 12.66 -0.90 -21.10
CA ALA A 83 13.65 -1.11 -20.09
C ALA A 83 13.15 -2.38 -19.41
N GLN A 84 13.52 -3.51 -20.01
CA GLN A 84 13.76 -4.72 -19.26
C GLN A 84 14.52 -4.21 -18.05
N LEU A 85 13.84 -4.19 -16.90
CA LEU A 85 14.52 -4.19 -15.63
C LEU A 85 15.65 -5.19 -15.84
N PRO A 86 16.94 -4.77 -15.72
CA PRO A 86 18.02 -5.72 -15.84
C PRO A 86 17.63 -6.90 -14.95
N PRO A 87 17.80 -8.16 -15.41
CA PRO A 87 17.52 -9.30 -14.57
C PRO A 87 18.17 -8.98 -13.23
N VAL A 88 17.37 -9.04 -12.16
CA VAL A 88 17.90 -8.95 -10.81
C VAL A 88 18.82 -10.17 -10.73
N GLU A 89 20.08 -9.96 -11.06
CA GLU A 89 21.13 -10.90 -10.71
C GLU A 89 21.00 -10.98 -9.19
N ASP A 90 20.84 -12.20 -8.70
CA ASP A 90 20.80 -12.53 -7.28
C ASP A 90 22.10 -12.04 -6.64
N GLU A 91 22.21 -10.74 -6.41
CA GLU A 91 23.20 -10.13 -5.54
C GLU A 91 22.82 -10.63 -4.16
N ASP A 92 23.63 -11.57 -3.68
CA ASP A 92 23.59 -12.19 -2.37
C ASP A 92 22.98 -11.24 -1.35
N PHE A 93 21.82 -11.62 -0.82
CA PHE A 93 21.13 -10.94 0.27
C PHE A 93 22.13 -10.74 1.41
N VAL A 94 22.75 -9.57 1.45
CA VAL A 94 23.66 -9.18 2.53
C VAL A 94 22.77 -8.99 3.75
N ASP A 95 22.90 -9.93 4.68
CA ASP A 95 22.29 -9.89 6.00
C ASP A 95 22.57 -8.51 6.64
N PRO A 96 21.54 -7.68 6.92
CA PRO A 96 21.73 -6.32 7.41
C PRO A 96 22.32 -6.24 8.84
N GLU A 97 22.70 -7.36 9.46
CA GLU A 97 23.29 -7.38 10.80
C GLU A 97 24.81 -7.22 10.86
N GLU A 98 25.55 -7.22 9.74
CA GLU A 98 27.02 -7.15 9.78
C GLU A 98 27.60 -5.90 9.07
N SER A 99 27.72 -4.81 9.85
CA SER A 99 28.85 -3.83 9.83
C SER A 99 28.39 -2.38 10.08
N LEU A 100 28.14 -2.04 11.35
CA LEU A 100 28.28 -0.66 11.82
C LEU A 100 29.71 -0.43 12.31
N GLU A 101 30.65 -0.25 11.39
CA GLU A 101 31.92 0.39 11.74
C GLU A 101 31.72 1.91 11.64
N VAL A 102 31.64 2.54 12.81
CA VAL A 102 31.45 3.98 13.00
C VAL A 102 32.69 4.70 12.47
N GLY A 103 32.64 5.12 11.21
CA GLY A 103 33.59 6.06 10.63
C GLY A 103 33.26 7.48 11.08
N ASP A 104 34.15 8.04 11.88
CA ASP A 104 34.18 9.43 12.34
C ASP A 104 34.27 10.39 11.12
N TYR A 105 33.12 10.89 10.66
CA TYR A 105 33.07 11.87 9.58
C TYR A 105 33.27 13.28 10.13
N VAL A 106 34.46 13.77 9.83
CA VAL A 106 35.00 15.11 10.06
C VAL A 106 34.05 16.21 9.61
N ASP A 107 33.83 17.14 10.54
CA ASP A 107 33.22 18.45 10.39
C ASP A 107 33.82 19.21 9.19
N GLY A 108 32.99 19.41 8.17
CA GLY A 108 33.33 20.12 6.94
C GLY A 108 32.40 21.31 6.77
N GLU A 109 32.70 22.38 7.52
CA GLU A 109 32.18 23.71 7.25
C GLU A 109 32.34 24.07 5.76
N ASN A 110 31.23 24.25 5.05
CA ASN A 110 31.23 25.02 3.82
C ASN A 110 30.00 25.92 3.78
N GLY A 111 30.24 27.18 4.13
CA GLY A 111 29.22 28.20 4.17
C GLY A 111 28.87 28.79 2.80
N ASN A 112 27.95 29.75 2.91
CA ASN A 112 27.73 30.90 2.04
C ASN A 112 26.74 30.73 0.88
N GLY A 113 25.46 30.95 1.20
CA GLY A 113 24.39 31.27 0.24
C GLY A 113 23.53 32.42 0.77
N ASN A 114 23.99 33.64 0.50
CA ASN A 114 23.35 34.91 0.79
C ASN A 114 21.98 35.04 0.10
N GLY A 115 20.90 35.20 0.87
CA GLY A 115 19.53 35.38 0.38
C GLY A 115 18.77 36.40 1.22
N ASN A 116 18.96 37.68 0.88
CA ASN A 116 18.32 38.85 1.47
C ASN A 116 16.82 38.89 1.11
N GLY A 117 15.94 38.68 2.09
CA GLY A 117 14.49 38.77 1.95
C GLY A 117 13.89 39.55 3.12
N ASN A 118 13.85 40.88 2.98
CA ASN A 118 13.12 41.79 3.87
C ASN A 118 11.60 41.53 3.73
N GLY A 119 11.07 40.66 4.59
CA GLY A 119 9.63 40.51 4.84
C GLY A 119 9.32 41.01 6.24
N HIS A 120 9.07 42.31 6.37
CA HIS A 120 8.48 42.90 7.56
C HIS A 120 7.05 42.35 7.68
N HIS A 121 6.88 41.31 8.50
CA HIS A 121 5.58 40.92 9.01
C HIS A 121 5.61 41.12 10.52
N ASP A 122 4.83 42.08 10.96
CA ASP A 122 4.54 42.36 12.36
C ASP A 122 3.95 41.11 13.00
N VAL A 123 4.80 40.29 13.62
CA VAL A 123 4.36 39.27 14.58
C VAL A 123 4.04 40.02 15.86
N GLN A 124 2.82 40.53 15.92
CA GLN A 124 2.20 40.92 17.18
C GLN A 124 2.03 39.65 18.02
N ASP A 125 2.70 39.66 19.17
CA ASP A 125 2.14 39.18 20.43
C ASP A 125 1.60 37.74 20.41
N ALA A 126 2.52 36.78 20.44
CA ALA A 126 2.21 35.44 20.92
C ALA A 126 2.04 35.50 22.45
N GLY A 127 0.88 35.99 22.88
CA GLY A 127 0.35 35.68 24.19
C GLY A 127 0.24 34.15 24.34
N ASP A 128 0.48 33.68 25.55
CA ASP A 128 0.31 32.30 25.99
C ASP A 128 -0.95 31.67 25.39
N PHE A 129 -0.75 30.84 24.36
CA PHE A 129 -1.81 30.03 23.79
C PHE A 129 -1.92 28.78 24.66
N GLU A 130 -2.58 28.92 25.81
CA GLU A 130 -3.16 27.75 26.48
C GLU A 130 -4.20 27.15 25.52
N VAL A 131 -3.83 26.04 24.89
CA VAL A 131 -4.79 25.17 24.19
C VAL A 131 -5.64 24.50 25.26
N THR A 132 -6.67 25.19 25.73
CA THR A 132 -7.78 24.57 26.43
C THR A 132 -8.58 23.83 25.37
N ILE A 133 -8.35 22.52 25.25
CA ILE A 133 -9.26 21.64 24.52
C ILE A 133 -10.51 21.55 25.39
N ASP A 134 -11.46 22.46 25.17
CA ASP A 134 -12.83 22.29 25.62
C ASP A 134 -13.40 21.08 24.86
N LEU A 135 -13.21 19.90 25.45
CA LEU A 135 -14.02 18.72 25.17
C LEU A 135 -15.41 19.01 25.74
N GLU A 136 -16.17 19.89 25.09
CA GLU A 136 -17.62 19.84 25.22
C GLU A 136 -18.04 18.43 24.77
N PRO A 137 -18.80 17.68 25.58
CA PRO A 137 -19.39 16.43 25.11
C PRO A 137 -20.42 16.81 24.05
N GLU A 138 -19.99 16.81 22.79
CA GLU A 138 -20.90 16.88 21.65
C GLU A 138 -21.84 15.68 21.74
N ASN A 139 -23.02 16.00 22.26
CA ASN A 139 -24.29 15.69 21.65
C ASN A 139 -24.51 14.20 21.40
N GLY A 140 -25.26 13.60 22.32
CA GLY A 140 -25.76 12.25 22.24
C GLY A 140 -26.20 11.87 20.84
N ASN A 141 -25.36 11.07 20.18
CA ASN A 141 -25.84 10.17 19.16
C ASN A 141 -26.57 9.05 19.92
N ASP A 142 -27.85 9.31 20.19
CA ASP A 142 -28.84 8.35 20.63
C ASP A 142 -29.10 7.38 19.45
N ASN A 143 -28.08 6.61 19.09
CA ASN A 143 -28.24 5.44 18.25
C ASN A 143 -29.09 4.48 19.07
N GLY A 144 -30.38 4.43 18.77
CA GLY A 144 -31.42 3.64 19.45
C GLY A 144 -31.18 2.13 19.43
N ILE A 145 -30.11 1.69 20.08
CA ILE A 145 -29.77 0.29 20.35
C ILE A 145 -30.23 -0.10 21.77
N ALA A 146 -30.83 0.84 22.53
CA ALA A 146 -31.51 0.56 23.77
C ALA A 146 -32.88 -0.10 23.50
N GLY A 147 -32.88 -1.38 23.13
CA GLY A 147 -34.10 -2.16 22.98
C GLY A 147 -34.01 -3.45 22.18
N MET A 148 -32.91 -3.72 21.48
CA MET A 148 -32.78 -5.00 20.78
C MET A 148 -32.47 -6.13 21.78
N PRO A 149 -33.21 -7.25 21.74
CA PRO A 149 -32.85 -8.43 22.51
C PRO A 149 -31.46 -8.91 22.06
N VAL A 150 -30.67 -9.44 23.01
CA VAL A 150 -29.31 -9.93 22.74
C VAL A 150 -29.27 -10.95 21.59
N GLN A 151 -30.39 -11.65 21.35
CA GLN A 151 -30.59 -12.56 20.23
C GLN A 151 -30.50 -11.87 18.86
N ASP A 152 -31.05 -10.67 18.69
CA ASP A 152 -31.05 -9.95 17.41
C ASP A 152 -29.66 -9.34 17.11
N LEU A 153 -28.92 -8.95 18.15
CA LEU A 153 -27.50 -8.54 18.04
C LEU A 153 -26.60 -9.72 17.60
N ILE A 154 -26.87 -10.93 18.09
CA ILE A 154 -26.18 -12.14 17.66
C ILE A 154 -26.52 -12.46 16.20
N GLU A 155 -27.76 -12.26 15.75
CA GLU A 155 -28.15 -12.48 14.36
C GLU A 155 -27.51 -11.48 13.40
N MET A 156 -27.36 -10.22 13.81
CA MET A 156 -26.73 -9.17 13.02
C MET A 156 -25.21 -9.40 12.83
N ILE A 157 -24.51 -9.87 13.87
CA ILE A 157 -23.09 -10.26 13.80
C ILE A 157 -22.89 -11.55 12.97
N ARG A 158 -23.91 -12.42 12.90
CA ARG A 158 -23.81 -13.70 12.17
C ARG A 158 -23.94 -13.57 10.64
N THR A 159 -24.31 -12.38 10.16
CA THR A 159 -24.46 -12.06 8.72
C THR A 159 -23.38 -11.13 8.18
N GLU A 160 -22.24 -10.99 8.86
CA GLU A 160 -21.03 -10.56 8.16
C GLU A 160 -20.58 -11.74 7.28
N GLU A 161 -20.97 -11.69 6.01
CA GLU A 161 -20.33 -12.47 4.95
C GLU A 161 -18.82 -12.20 5.07
N VAL A 162 -18.10 -13.19 5.60
CA VAL A 162 -16.63 -13.16 5.63
C VAL A 162 -16.20 -12.87 4.20
N PRO A 163 -15.47 -11.77 3.93
CA PRO A 163 -15.07 -11.44 2.59
C PRO A 163 -14.32 -12.65 2.04
N GLU A 164 -14.86 -13.25 0.97
CA GLU A 164 -14.19 -14.37 0.31
C GLU A 164 -12.80 -13.87 -0.09
N VAL A 165 -11.77 -14.47 0.51
CA VAL A 165 -10.38 -14.14 0.19
C VAL A 165 -10.13 -14.65 -1.22
N ILE A 166 -10.20 -13.73 -2.18
CA ILE A 166 -9.90 -14.00 -3.58
C ILE A 166 -8.38 -14.09 -3.72
N LEU A 167 -7.91 -15.17 -4.35
CA LEU A 167 -6.49 -15.41 -4.55
C LEU A 167 -5.90 -14.44 -5.58
N SER A 168 -4.71 -13.93 -5.28
CA SER A 168 -3.95 -13.10 -6.22
C SER A 168 -3.34 -13.95 -7.34
N LEU A 169 -2.89 -13.30 -8.41
CA LEU A 169 -2.19 -13.96 -9.51
C LEU A 169 -0.92 -14.71 -9.05
N ASP A 170 -0.22 -14.17 -8.04
CA ASP A 170 0.99 -14.77 -7.50
C ASP A 170 0.69 -16.04 -6.73
N ASP A 171 -0.37 -16.05 -5.92
CA ASP A 171 -0.82 -17.24 -5.19
C ASP A 171 -1.23 -18.35 -6.15
N LEU A 172 -1.96 -18.02 -7.22
CA LEU A 172 -2.31 -18.95 -8.27
C LEU A 172 -1.06 -19.53 -8.95
N ASN A 173 -0.04 -18.71 -9.24
CA ASN A 173 1.19 -19.17 -9.90
C ASN A 173 2.04 -20.13 -9.06
N GLN A 174 1.91 -20.10 -7.73
CA GLN A 174 2.55 -21.07 -6.82
C GLN A 174 1.92 -22.46 -6.90
N LEU A 175 0.67 -22.57 -7.40
CA LEU A 175 0.01 -23.86 -7.57
C LEU A 175 0.62 -24.68 -8.72
N THR A 176 0.52 -26.01 -8.58
CA THR A 176 0.91 -26.91 -9.67
C THR A 176 -0.04 -26.73 -10.87
N ILE A 177 0.48 -26.95 -12.08
CA ILE A 177 -0.31 -26.85 -13.32
C ILE A 177 -1.56 -27.75 -13.32
N GLN A 178 -1.50 -28.89 -12.60
CA GLN A 178 -2.64 -29.80 -12.47
C GLN A 178 -3.75 -29.18 -11.62
N LYS A 179 -3.41 -28.54 -10.49
CA LYS A 179 -4.37 -27.85 -9.63
C LYS A 179 -5.02 -26.67 -10.36
N ILE A 180 -4.22 -25.82 -11.02
CA ILE A 180 -4.74 -24.71 -11.82
C ILE A 180 -5.72 -25.18 -12.90
N ARG A 181 -5.45 -26.28 -13.61
CA ARG A 181 -6.37 -26.80 -14.64
C ARG A 181 -7.68 -27.34 -14.05
N LYS A 182 -7.62 -27.94 -12.86
CA LYS A 182 -8.83 -28.37 -12.13
C LYS A 182 -9.67 -27.16 -11.72
N LEU A 183 -9.04 -26.11 -11.16
CA LEU A 183 -9.70 -24.85 -10.82
C LEU A 183 -10.36 -24.21 -12.06
N ALA A 184 -9.62 -24.14 -13.17
CA ALA A 184 -10.16 -23.63 -14.44
C ALA A 184 -11.38 -24.43 -14.91
N SER A 185 -11.34 -25.75 -14.78
CA SER A 185 -12.49 -26.60 -15.15
C SER A 185 -13.69 -26.40 -14.21
N ALA A 186 -13.44 -26.20 -12.91
CA ALA A 186 -14.48 -25.95 -11.91
C ALA A 186 -15.17 -24.59 -12.11
N LYS A 187 -14.42 -23.57 -12.55
CA LYS A 187 -14.92 -22.21 -12.83
C LYS A 187 -15.35 -22.01 -14.29
N GLU A 188 -15.43 -23.08 -15.08
CA GLU A 188 -15.79 -23.05 -16.51
C GLU A 188 -14.88 -22.17 -17.39
N VAL A 189 -13.63 -21.95 -16.96
CA VAL A 189 -12.60 -21.19 -17.68
C VAL A 189 -11.75 -22.12 -18.54
N SER A 190 -11.24 -21.62 -19.67
CA SER A 190 -10.37 -22.40 -20.56
C SER A 190 -9.08 -22.86 -19.86
N ALA A 191 -8.95 -24.18 -19.66
CA ALA A 191 -7.77 -24.84 -19.10
C ALA A 191 -6.61 -25.04 -20.11
N LYS A 192 -6.73 -24.49 -21.33
CA LYS A 192 -5.68 -24.56 -22.37
C LYS A 192 -4.71 -23.38 -22.23
N GLY A 193 -3.41 -23.69 -22.28
CA GLY A 193 -2.34 -22.69 -22.26
C GLY A 193 -1.20 -23.04 -21.33
N LYS A 194 -0.29 -22.08 -21.17
CA LYS A 194 0.76 -22.11 -20.14
C LYS A 194 0.14 -21.79 -18.77
N ARG A 195 0.85 -22.15 -17.69
CA ARG A 195 0.37 -21.95 -16.30
C ARG A 195 -0.08 -20.51 -16.04
N TRP A 196 0.77 -19.55 -16.37
CA TRP A 196 0.51 -18.12 -16.12
C TRP A 196 -0.73 -17.61 -16.87
N GLU A 197 -0.98 -18.09 -18.11
CA GLU A 197 -2.16 -17.70 -18.90
C GLU A 197 -3.45 -18.22 -18.27
N ILE A 198 -3.40 -19.40 -17.65
CA ILE A 198 -4.57 -19.97 -16.97
C ILE A 198 -4.77 -19.26 -15.62
N ALA A 199 -3.69 -18.96 -14.89
CA ALA A 199 -3.73 -18.20 -13.64
C ALA A 199 -4.32 -16.80 -13.85
N GLN A 200 -3.89 -16.08 -14.90
CA GLN A 200 -4.41 -14.76 -15.24
C GLN A 200 -5.92 -14.76 -15.54
N ARG A 201 -6.44 -15.84 -16.14
CA ARG A 201 -7.89 -15.95 -16.38
C ARG A 201 -8.68 -16.33 -15.12
N LEU A 202 -8.01 -16.85 -14.10
CA LEU A 202 -8.60 -17.25 -12.82
C LEU A 202 -8.49 -16.17 -11.75
N GLU A 203 -7.65 -15.16 -11.98
CA GLU A 203 -7.53 -13.98 -11.13
C GLU A 203 -8.91 -13.33 -10.95
N GLY A 204 -9.30 -13.10 -9.69
CA GLY A 204 -10.62 -12.54 -9.38
C GLY A 204 -11.76 -13.56 -9.24
N LEU A 205 -11.57 -14.83 -9.64
CA LEU A 205 -12.65 -15.83 -9.73
C LEU A 205 -12.50 -17.02 -8.77
N VAL A 206 -11.31 -17.18 -8.19
CA VAL A 206 -10.97 -18.33 -7.34
C VAL A 206 -10.70 -17.85 -5.92
N SER A 207 -11.38 -18.45 -4.95
CA SER A 207 -11.14 -18.23 -3.52
C SER A 207 -10.27 -19.33 -2.92
N GLU A 208 -9.76 -19.11 -1.71
CA GLU A 208 -9.04 -20.16 -0.96
C GLU A 208 -9.88 -21.42 -0.75
N GLU A 209 -11.20 -21.29 -0.60
CA GLU A 209 -12.12 -22.42 -0.42
C GLU A 209 -12.16 -23.33 -1.66
N ASP A 210 -12.12 -22.75 -2.86
CA ASP A 210 -12.03 -23.51 -4.11
C ASP A 210 -10.74 -24.35 -4.18
N VAL A 211 -9.62 -23.81 -3.65
CA VAL A 211 -8.34 -24.53 -3.60
C VAL A 211 -8.38 -25.64 -2.55
N ALA A 212 -9.01 -25.39 -1.40
CA ALA A 212 -9.20 -26.39 -0.35
C ALA A 212 -10.06 -27.55 -0.83
N ALA A 213 -11.12 -27.28 -1.61
CA ALA A 213 -12.01 -28.28 -2.19
C ALA A 213 -11.33 -29.24 -3.20
N LEU A 214 -10.10 -28.95 -3.64
CA LEU A 214 -9.34 -29.79 -4.57
C LEU A 214 -8.38 -30.79 -3.93
N ASN A 215 -8.14 -30.69 -2.61
CA ASN A 215 -7.31 -31.62 -1.85
C ASN A 215 -8.14 -32.80 -1.33
#